data_AF-A0A535EAC8-F1
#
_entry.id   AF-A0A535EAC8-F1
#
_cell.length_a   1.000
_cell.length_b   1.000
_cell.length_c   1.000
_cell.angle_alpha   90.00
_cell.angle_beta   90.00
_cell.angle_gamma   90.00
#
_symmetry.space_group_name_H-M   'P 1'
#
loop_
_entity.id
_entity.type
_entity.pdbx_description
1 polymer ?
#
loop_
_entity_poly.entity_id
_entity_poly.type
_entity_poly.pdbx_seq_one_letter_code
_entity_poly.pdbx_strand_id
1 'polypeptide(L)' 'VQRRPGASATAEELIAFCDARIAGYKKPRSVDFVDEIPREPAGKLLKRKLRERYWAGAGRTI' A
#
# COMPACT_ATOMS: atom_id res chain seq x y z
N VAL A 1 3.41 -0.43 0.41
CA VAL A 1 4.05 0.01 1.67
C VAL A 1 5.49 0.39 1.36
N GLN A 2 5.98 1.53 1.87
CA GLN A 2 7.39 1.91 1.79
C GLN A 2 8.02 1.73 3.17
N ARG A 3 9.09 0.93 3.25
CA ARG A 3 9.80 0.69 4.52
C ARG A 3 10.75 1.84 4.80
N ARG A 4 10.97 2.12 6.09
CA ARG A 4 12.04 3.04 6.51
C ARG A 4 13.41 2.35 6.36
N PRO A 5 14.49 3.11 6.18
CA PRO A 5 15.84 2.54 6.20
C PRO A 5 16.07 1.69 7.45
N GLY A 6 16.60 0.48 7.28
CA GLY A 6 16.86 -0.48 8.36
C GLY A 6 15.62 -1.20 8.94
N ALA A 7 14.42 -0.89 8.47
CA ALA A 7 13.21 -1.57 8.92
C ALA A 7 12.89 -2.80 8.07
N SER A 8 12.55 -3.91 8.73
CA SER A 8 11.99 -5.12 8.13
C SER A 8 10.57 -5.36 8.61
N ALA A 9 9.70 -5.84 7.72
CA ALA A 9 8.35 -6.31 8.04
C ALA A 9 7.82 -7.13 6.86
N THR A 10 7.17 -8.27 7.10
CA THR A 10 6.51 -9.06 6.06
C THR A 10 5.08 -8.57 5.80
N ALA A 11 4.48 -9.03 4.71
CA ALA A 11 3.08 -8.70 4.41
C ALA A 11 2.14 -9.30 5.48
N GLU A 12 2.43 -10.53 5.91
CA GLU A 12 1.69 -11.29 6.91
C GLU A 12 1.74 -10.61 8.27
N GLU A 13 2.91 -10.13 8.69
CA GLU A 13 3.09 -9.38 9.95
C GLU A 13 2.23 -8.12 9.96
N LEU A 14 2.19 -7.37 8.84
CA LEU A 14 1.38 -6.16 8.74
C LEU A 14 -0.12 -6.46 8.72
N ILE A 15 -0.54 -7.52 8.04
CA ILE A 15 -1.95 -7.96 8.02
C ILE A 15 -2.38 -8.43 9.41
N ALA A 16 -1.58 -9.26 10.09
CA ALA A 16 -1.84 -9.73 11.44
C ALA A 16 -1.86 -8.57 12.46
N PHE A 17 -0.97 -7.60 12.30
CA PHE A 17 -0.97 -6.38 13.12
C PHE A 17 -2.29 -5.62 13.02
N CYS A 18 -2.84 -5.50 11.81
CA CYS A 18 -4.15 -4.90 11.55
C CYS A 18 -5.30 -5.76 12.09
N ASP A 19 -5.28 -7.07 11.86
CA ASP A 19 -6.34 -8.00 12.28
C ASP A 19 -6.58 -7.95 13.80
N ALA A 20 -5.51 -7.79 14.59
CA ALA A 20 -5.60 -7.65 16.03
C ALA A 20 -6.14 -6.28 16.53
N ARG A 21 -6.26 -5.26 15.67
CA ARG A 21 -6.54 -3.87 16.06
C ARG A 21 -7.77 -3.25 15.41
N ILE A 22 -8.16 -3.74 14.25
CA ILE A 22 -9.30 -3.22 13.48
C ILE A 22 -10.20 -4.38 13.06
N ALA A 23 -11.49 -4.07 12.86
CA ALA A 23 -12.45 -5.05 12.39
C ALA A 23 -11.98 -5.72 11.10
N GLY A 24 -12.18 -7.03 10.97
CA GLY A 24 -11.60 -7.83 9.89
C GLY A 24 -11.92 -7.34 8.48
N TYR A 25 -13.06 -6.68 8.24
CA TYR A 25 -13.40 -6.11 6.93
C TYR A 25 -12.57 -4.86 6.57
N LYS A 26 -11.89 -4.23 7.55
CA LYS A 26 -11.02 -3.07 7.35
C LYS A 26 -9.56 -3.47 7.13
N LYS A 27 -9.19 -4.72 7.35
CA LYS A 27 -7.81 -5.17 7.15
C LYS A 27 -7.46 -5.23 5.67
N PRO A 28 -6.20 -4.93 5.29
CA PRO A 28 -5.77 -5.08 3.91
C PRO A 28 -5.86 -6.55 3.48
N ARG A 29 -6.27 -6.80 2.24
CA ARG A 29 -6.29 -8.14 1.64
C ARG A 29 -4.93 -8.58 1.12
N SER A 30 -4.12 -7.62 0.69
CA SER A 30 -2.75 -7.82 0.23
C SER A 30 -1.91 -6.61 0.61
N VAL A 31 -0.59 -6.82 0.71
CA VAL A 31 0.39 -5.78 1.00
C VAL A 31 1.57 -5.95 0.07
N ASP A 32 1.74 -5.01 -0.86
CA ASP A 32 2.93 -4.94 -1.70
C ASP A 32 3.93 -3.93 -1.14
N PHE A 33 5.22 -4.24 -1.25
CA PHE A 33 6.30 -3.34 -0.87
C PHE A 33 6.85 -2.63 -2.09
N VAL A 34 7.16 -1.34 -1.93
CA VAL A 34 7.75 -0.49 -2.97
C VAL A 34 8.90 0.28 -2.35
N ASP A 35 9.97 0.48 -3.11
CA ASP A 35 11.13 1.24 -2.65
C ASP A 35 10.76 2.71 -2.41
N GLU A 36 9.93 3.26 -3.30
CA GLU A 36 9.42 4.62 -3.19
C GLU A 36 7.92 4.71 -3.50
N ILE A 37 7.22 5.42 -2.62
CA ILE A 37 5.84 5.82 -2.86
C ILE A 37 5.87 7.13 -3.68
N PRO A 38 5.20 7.18 -4.86
CA PRO A 38 5.25 8.33 -5.75
C PRO A 38 4.62 9.55 -5.08
N ARG A 39 5.37 10.64 -5.06
CA ARG A 39 4.95 11.93 -4.51
C ARG A 39 5.21 13.03 -5.54
N GLU A 40 4.45 14.12 -5.44
CA GLU A 40 4.77 15.38 -6.10
C GLU A 40 6.04 15.99 -5.48
N PRO A 41 6.74 16.91 -6.17
CA PRO A 41 7.89 17.64 -5.62
C PRO A 41 7.59 18.34 -4.29
N ALA A 42 6.36 18.80 -4.09
CA ALA A 42 5.87 19.37 -2.83
C ALA A 42 5.55 18.31 -1.74
N GLY A 43 5.79 17.01 -1.99
CA GLY A 43 5.64 15.91 -1.04
C GLY A 43 4.26 15.22 -1.01
N LYS A 44 3.27 15.74 -1.74
CA LYS A 44 1.91 15.19 -1.79
C LYS A 44 1.89 13.81 -2.44
N LEU A 45 1.19 12.86 -1.83
CA LEU A 45 1.03 11.50 -2.35
C LEU A 45 0.26 11.46 -3.67
N LEU A 46 0.83 10.80 -4.68
CA LEU A 46 0.20 10.56 -5.97
C LEU A 46 -0.53 9.22 -6.03
N LYS A 47 -1.72 9.18 -5.42
CA LYS A 47 -2.57 7.98 -5.40
C LYS A 47 -2.92 7.46 -6.80
N ARG A 48 -3.07 8.34 -7.81
CA ARG A 48 -3.34 7.95 -9.20
C ARG A 48 -2.26 7.01 -9.75
N LYS A 49 -0.99 7.40 -9.65
CA LYS A 49 0.16 6.59 -10.09
C LYS A 49 0.28 5.26 -9.34
N LEU A 50 -0.15 5.22 -8.08
CA LEU A 50 -0.23 3.95 -7.33
C LEU A 50 -1.32 3.04 -7.89
N ARG A 51 -2.50 3.57 -8.19
CA ARG A 51 -3.65 2.79 -8.70
C ARG A 51 -3.44 2.28 -10.12
N GLU A 52 -2.78 3.04 -10.99
CA GLU A 52 -2.50 2.63 -12.38
C GLU A 52 -1.88 1.22 -12.46
N ARG A 53 -0.99 0.87 -11.52
CA ARG A 53 -0.33 -0.44 -11.44
C ARG A 53 -1.30 -1.61 -11.26
N TYR A 54 -2.44 -1.39 -10.62
CA TYR A 54 -3.41 -2.43 -10.27
C TYR A 54 -4.70 -2.36 -11.09
N TRP A 55 -4.94 -1.23 -11.76
CA TRP A 55 -6.14 -1.00 -12.55
C TRP A 55 -5.90 -1.07 -14.07
N ALA A 56 -4.66 -1.26 -14.51
CA ALA A 56 -4.35 -1.58 -15.90
C ALA A 56 -5.08 -2.86 -16.32
N GLY A 57 -6.06 -2.75 -17.22
CA GLY A 57 -6.88 -3.87 -17.69
C GLY A 57 -8.18 -4.12 -16.90
N ALA A 58 -8.45 -3.38 -15.82
CA ALA A 58 -9.65 -3.58 -14.98
C ALA A 58 -10.95 -2.95 -15.56
N GLY A 59 -10.93 -2.45 -16.80
CA GLY A 59 -12.09 -1.88 -17.51
C GLY A 59 -12.62 -0.54 -16.96
N ARG A 60 -12.22 -0.13 -15.75
CA ARG A 60 -12.64 1.12 -15.10
C ARG A 60 -11.50 1.72 -14.28
N THR A 61 -11.09 2.95 -14.58
CA THR A 61 -10.16 3.72 -13.75
C THR A 61 -10.92 4.42 -12.62
N ILE A 62 -10.42 4.34 -11.37
CA ILE A 62 -11.00 4.97 -10.17
C ILE A 62 -10.01 5.94 -9.52
#